data_AF-A0A9D1CWM9-F1
#
_entry.id   AF-A0A9D1CWM9-F1
#
_cell.length_a   1.000
_cell.length_b   1.000
_cell.length_c   1.000
_cell.angle_alpha   90.00
_cell.angle_beta   90.00
_cell.angle_gamma   90.00
#
_symmetry.space_group_name_H-M   'P 1'
#
loop_
_entity.id
_entity.type
_entity.pdbx_description
1 polymer ?
#
loop_
_entity_poly.entity_id
_entity_poly.type
_entity_poly.pdbx_seq_one_letter_code
_entity_poly.pdbx_strand_id
1 'polypeptide(L)' 'MSQKNPNTDIRCRVSSCTYHCGDRDYCTLNSIQVEPCQNCGSGQACDESMCGSYRHK' A
#
# COMPACT_ATOMS: atom_id res chain seq x y z
N MET A 1 -13.21 15.43 7.05
CA MET A 1 -12.45 14.28 6.52
C MET A 1 -12.30 14.49 5.02
N SER A 2 -11.07 14.63 4.49
CA SER A 2 -10.89 14.82 3.04
C SER A 2 -11.50 13.65 2.28
N GLN A 3 -12.38 13.94 1.31
CA GLN A 3 -12.92 12.93 0.41
C GLN A 3 -11.76 12.32 -0.40
N LYS A 4 -11.39 11.10 -0.03
CA LYS A 4 -10.43 10.29 -0.74
C LYS A 4 -11.16 9.54 -1.85
N ASN A 5 -10.69 9.67 -3.08
CA ASN A 5 -11.23 8.93 -4.23
C ASN A 5 -10.48 7.61 -4.39
N PRO A 6 -11.17 6.45 -4.38
CA PRO A 6 -10.51 5.16 -4.52
C PRO A 6 -10.01 4.99 -5.95
N ASN A 7 -8.79 4.47 -6.09
CA ASN A 7 -8.34 3.86 -7.33
C ASN A 7 -8.71 2.37 -7.30
N THR A 8 -9.66 1.96 -8.15
CA THR A 8 -10.17 0.59 -8.20
C THR A 8 -9.16 -0.42 -8.74
N ASP A 9 -8.07 0.04 -9.34
CA ASP A 9 -7.00 -0.82 -9.86
C ASP A 9 -5.99 -1.20 -8.76
N ILE A 10 -6.00 -0.49 -7.62
CA ILE A 10 -5.04 -0.70 -6.52
C ILE A 10 -5.80 -0.96 -5.22
N ARG A 11 -5.98 -2.24 -4.90
CA ARG A 11 -6.50 -2.65 -3.60
C ARG A 11 -5.49 -2.38 -2.49
N CYS A 12 -5.97 -1.88 -1.36
CA CYS A 12 -5.16 -1.64 -0.19
C CYS A 12 -5.99 -1.98 1.05
N ARG A 13 -5.59 -3.01 1.80
CA ARG A 13 -6.21 -3.39 3.07
C ARG A 13 -5.45 -2.85 4.30
N VAL A 14 -4.34 -2.17 4.05
CA VAL A 14 -3.45 -1.68 5.10
C VAL A 14 -4.07 -0.39 5.66
N SER A 15 -4.89 -0.52 6.70
CA SER A 15 -5.64 0.59 7.29
C SER A 15 -4.73 1.70 7.86
N SER A 16 -3.48 1.38 8.20
CA SER A 16 -2.44 2.33 8.60
C SER A 16 -1.82 3.11 7.43
N CYS A 17 -2.11 2.75 6.18
CA CYS A 17 -1.57 3.43 4.99
C CYS A 17 -2.22 4.82 4.82
N THR A 18 -1.41 5.87 4.70
CA THR A 18 -1.85 7.25 4.46
C THR A 18 -2.73 7.39 3.23
N TYR A 19 -2.55 6.52 2.23
CA TYR A 19 -3.33 6.50 0.99
C TYR A 19 -4.54 5.56 1.04
N HIS A 20 -4.82 4.91 2.17
CA HIS A 20 -6.01 4.06 2.32
C HIS A 20 -7.30 4.89 2.18
N CYS A 21 -8.22 4.40 1.34
CA CYS A 21 -9.48 5.04 1.01
C CYS A 21 -10.61 4.64 1.99
N GLY A 22 -10.37 4.85 3.29
CA GLY A 22 -11.39 4.59 4.33
C GLY A 22 -11.95 3.17 4.26
N ASP A 23 -13.27 3.02 4.24
CA ASP A 23 -13.95 1.72 4.30
C ASP A 23 -14.03 0.96 2.96
N ARG A 24 -13.32 1.43 1.92
CA ARG A 24 -13.42 0.87 0.57
C ARG A 24 -12.34 -0.15 0.23
N ASP A 25 -11.34 -0.36 1.09
CA ASP A 25 -10.19 -1.26 0.86
C ASP A 25 -9.42 -1.01 -0.46
N TYR A 26 -9.38 0.25 -0.89
CA TYR A 26 -8.60 0.71 -2.04
C TYR A 26 -7.58 1.77 -1.63
N CYS A 27 -6.52 1.91 -2.41
CA CYS A 27 -5.58 3.01 -2.31
C CYS A 27 -6.11 4.22 -3.11
N THR A 28 -5.71 5.44 -2.73
CA THR A 28 -5.97 6.65 -3.53
C THR A 28 -4.84 6.99 -4.49
N LEU A 29 -3.76 6.19 -4.49
CA LEU A 29 -2.62 6.37 -5.40
C LEU A 29 -3.05 6.07 -6.84
N ASN A 30 -2.48 6.78 -7.81
CA ASN A 30 -2.67 6.48 -9.23
C ASN A 30 -1.80 5.30 -9.70
N SER A 31 -0.64 5.09 -9.06
CA SER A 31 0.30 4.01 -9.33
C SER A 31 0.98 3.57 -8.03
N ILE A 32 1.57 2.38 -8.01
CA ILE A 32 2.43 1.91 -6.93
C ILE A 32 3.82 1.61 -7.46
N GLN A 33 4.81 1.81 -6.61
CA GLN A 33 6.14 1.23 -6.79
C GLN A 33 6.23 -0.01 -5.90
N VAL A 34 6.67 -1.13 -6.46
CA VAL A 34 6.99 -2.34 -5.71
C VAL A 34 8.48 -2.30 -5.42
N GLU A 35 8.85 -2.49 -4.16
CA GLU A 35 10.24 -2.47 -3.71
C GLU A 35 10.52 -3.67 -2.81
N PRO A 36 11.78 -4.10 -2.71
CA PRO A 36 12.15 -5.12 -1.76
C PRO A 36 11.93 -4.64 -0.31
N CYS A 37 11.51 -5.53 0.58
CA CYS A 37 11.40 -5.21 1.99
C CYS A 37 12.79 -5.02 2.60
N GLN A 38 13.03 -3.85 3.21
CA GLN A 38 14.33 -3.54 3.80
C GLN A 38 14.62 -4.46 4.99
N ASN A 39 15.84 -4.99 5.04
CA ASN A 39 16.32 -5.90 6.09
C ASN A 39 15.51 -7.20 6.23
N CYS A 40 14.71 -7.56 5.20
CA CYS A 40 14.06 -8.85 5.12
C CYS A 40 14.95 -9.80 4.30
N GLY A 41 15.72 -10.63 4.98
CA GLY A 41 16.64 -11.60 4.36
C GLY A 41 16.14 -13.04 4.46
N SER A 42 14.82 -13.26 4.44
CA SER A 42 14.24 -14.59 4.68
C SER A 42 14.32 -15.53 3.47
N GLY A 43 14.59 -15.03 2.26
CA GLY A 43 14.54 -15.82 1.03
C GLY A 43 13.12 -16.12 0.55
N GLN A 44 12.10 -15.62 1.25
CA GLN A 44 10.69 -15.83 0.91
C GLN A 44 10.14 -14.62 0.16
N ALA A 45 9.67 -14.83 -1.07
CA ALA A 45 9.17 -13.74 -1.92
C ALA A 45 8.07 -12.88 -1.27
N CYS A 46 7.22 -13.48 -0.43
CA CYS A 46 6.16 -12.79 0.30
C CYS A 46 6.68 -11.83 1.39
N ASP A 47 7.84 -12.12 1.95
CA ASP A 47 8.49 -11.31 2.96
C ASP A 47 9.41 -10.28 2.31
N GLU A 48 9.79 -10.51 1.05
CA GLU A 48 10.75 -9.71 0.31
C GLU A 48 10.10 -8.62 -0.53
N SER A 49 8.79 -8.59 -0.77
CA SER A 49 8.16 -7.59 -1.64
C SER A 49 7.14 -6.73 -0.88
N MET A 50 7.28 -5.40 -1.00
CA MET A 50 6.39 -4.42 -0.38
C MET A 50 5.98 -3.31 -1.35
N CYS A 51 4.89 -2.60 -1.01
CA CYS A 51 4.57 -1.35 -1.69
C CYS A 51 5.57 -0.28 -1.23
N GLY A 52 6.55 0.08 -2.06
CA GLY A 52 7.52 1.15 -1.78
C GLY A 52 6.87 2.53 -1.69
N SER A 53 5.68 2.70 -2.25
CA SER A 53 4.85 3.90 -2.07
C SER A 53 4.08 3.93 -0.74
N TYR A 54 4.25 2.93 0.13
CA TYR A 54 3.59 2.90 1.43
C TYR A 54 4.08 4.03 2.34
N ARG A 55 3.12 4.70 2.99
CA ARG A 55 3.39 5.70 4.04
C ARG A 55 2.46 5.44 5.21
N HIS A 56 2.99 5.46 6.43
CA HIS A 56 2.18 5.34 7.64
C HIS A 56 1.44 6.67 7.94
N LYS A 57 0.20 6.57 8.43
CA LYS A 57 -0.64 7.70 8.89
C LYS A 57 -0.08 8.42 10.11
#